data_AF-A0A936U8L2-F1
#
_entry.id   AF-A0A936U8L2-F1
#
_cell.length_a   1.000
_cell.length_b   1.000
_cell.length_c   1.000
_cell.angle_alpha   90.00
_cell.angle_beta   90.00
_cell.angle_gamma   90.00
#
_symmetry.space_group_name_H-M   'P 1'
#
loop_
_entity.id
_entity.type
_entity.pdbx_description
1 polymer ?
#
loop_
_entity_poly.entity_id
_entity_poly.type
_entity_poly.pdbx_seq_one_letter_code
_entity_poly.pdbx_strand_id
1 'polypeptide(L)'
;MRTITTFFSVLSLALITTASSSAHAGTSLLDLTFGGEVCFEDEEYDYNGFESTCSAPGVDVEVDSVHLEIDVQGAGLLGLDSILCAVLGRTNKMEADLTFDLSLDESGLYSVVATDGVVDAVSSLGCALSTVSLNSLTTVTARAEIDTNAEVCAAFCDAQGRAYAEVECAGHPAEARCRAELEVAAAATCEDVCLDVGASICAEAEVSATVLSGLGSSLSSGLGADLELDLTFDCLQDSSGAEIEPIDEDNIEQDDEAPSVIFKR
;
A
#
# COMPACT_ATOMS: atom_id res chain seq x y z
N MET A 1 -70.16 -44.64 31.85
CA MET A 1 -69.81 -44.60 30.41
C MET A 1 -68.39 -45.15 30.26
N ARG A 2 -68.22 -46.06 29.29
CA ARG A 2 -66.97 -46.75 28.93
C ARG A 2 -66.20 -45.95 27.86
N THR A 3 -64.88 -45.91 27.97
CA THR A 3 -63.89 -45.75 26.87
C THR A 3 -62.55 -46.19 27.46
N ILE A 4 -61.92 -47.33 27.18
CA ILE A 4 -61.40 -47.98 25.95
C ILE A 4 -60.29 -47.18 25.24
N THR A 5 -59.04 -47.52 25.64
CA THR A 5 -57.87 -47.93 24.84
C THR A 5 -57.46 -47.17 23.57
N THR A 6 -56.20 -46.75 23.49
CA THR A 6 -55.29 -47.15 22.38
C THR A 6 -53.81 -46.85 22.68
N PHE A 7 -52.98 -47.86 22.45
CA PHE A 7 -51.52 -47.78 22.28
C PHE A 7 -51.21 -47.23 20.88
N PHE A 8 -50.23 -46.34 20.74
CA PHE A 8 -49.52 -46.14 19.48
C PHE A 8 -48.03 -45.92 19.76
N SER A 9 -47.22 -46.83 19.21
CA SER A 9 -45.78 -46.74 19.11
C SER A 9 -45.46 -45.94 17.84
N VAL A 10 -44.62 -44.91 17.92
CA VAL A 10 -44.03 -44.26 16.75
C VAL A 10 -42.53 -44.21 16.92
N LEU A 11 -41.91 -45.10 16.17
CA LEU A 11 -40.54 -45.12 15.70
C LEU A 11 -40.13 -43.74 15.18
N SER A 12 -39.06 -43.13 15.70
CA SER A 12 -38.41 -42.01 15.03
C SER A 12 -36.89 -42.20 15.01
N LEU A 13 -36.44 -42.36 13.77
CA LEU A 13 -35.08 -42.40 13.22
C LEU A 13 -34.03 -41.66 14.05
N ALA A 14 -32.95 -42.38 14.38
CA ALA A 14 -31.66 -41.78 14.68
C ALA A 14 -31.13 -41.08 13.41
N LEU A 15 -31.07 -39.75 13.43
CA LEU A 15 -30.31 -38.99 12.45
C LEU A 15 -28.83 -39.12 12.85
N ILE A 16 -28.10 -40.01 12.17
CA ILE A 16 -26.64 -39.98 12.18
C ILE A 16 -26.25 -38.77 11.32
N THR A 17 -26.04 -37.63 11.95
CA THR A 17 -25.30 -36.53 11.36
C THR A 17 -23.85 -36.97 11.24
N THR A 18 -23.49 -37.56 10.11
CA THR A 18 -22.08 -37.57 9.69
C THR A 18 -21.72 -36.12 9.40
N ALA A 19 -21.09 -35.47 10.38
CA ALA A 19 -20.34 -34.25 10.13
C ALA A 19 -19.22 -34.60 9.17
N SER A 20 -19.48 -34.44 7.87
CA SER A 20 -18.44 -34.37 6.86
C SER A 20 -17.74 -33.03 7.06
N SER A 21 -16.77 -32.99 7.98
CA SER A 21 -15.77 -31.93 8.01
C SER A 21 -14.87 -32.12 6.79
N SER A 22 -15.36 -31.74 5.62
CA SER A 22 -14.49 -31.47 4.49
C SER A 22 -13.74 -30.19 4.83
N ALA A 23 -12.61 -30.36 5.50
CA ALA A 23 -11.60 -29.32 5.66
C ALA A 23 -11.22 -28.83 4.26
N HIS A 24 -11.88 -27.77 3.82
CA HIS A 24 -11.39 -26.95 2.72
C HIS A 24 -10.37 -26.03 3.38
N ALA A 25 -9.12 -26.48 3.43
CA ALA A 25 -7.99 -25.59 3.62
C ALA A 25 -7.82 -24.80 2.31
N GLY A 26 -8.70 -23.83 2.11
CA GLY A 26 -8.56 -22.79 1.11
C GLY A 26 -8.43 -21.50 1.89
N THR A 27 -7.27 -20.87 1.83
CA THR A 27 -7.11 -19.50 2.32
C THR A 27 -7.95 -18.60 1.43
N SER A 28 -8.98 -18.02 2.03
CA SER A 28 -9.69 -16.92 1.40
C SER A 28 -8.78 -15.70 1.49
N LEU A 29 -8.74 -14.88 0.44
CA LEU A 29 -8.09 -13.55 0.50
C LEU A 29 -8.56 -12.74 1.72
N LEU A 30 -9.77 -13.04 2.21
CA LEU A 30 -10.44 -12.43 3.35
C LEU A 30 -9.67 -12.49 4.69
N ASP A 31 -8.63 -13.33 4.82
CA ASP A 31 -7.87 -13.43 6.07
C ASP A 31 -6.45 -12.79 5.97
N LEU A 32 -6.16 -12.00 4.92
CA LEU A 32 -4.91 -11.25 4.85
C LEU A 32 -5.03 -9.91 5.61
N THR A 33 -4.05 -9.64 6.47
CA THR A 33 -3.85 -8.33 7.06
C THR A 33 -2.69 -7.67 6.34
N PHE A 34 -2.89 -6.46 5.84
CA PHE A 34 -1.83 -5.60 5.34
C PHE A 34 -1.55 -4.53 6.38
N GLY A 35 -0.28 -4.18 6.56
CA GLY A 35 0.08 -3.06 7.41
C GLY A 35 1.54 -2.68 7.18
N GLY A 36 1.94 -1.55 7.72
CA GLY A 36 3.29 -1.04 7.55
C GLY A 36 3.41 0.38 8.07
N GLU A 37 4.58 0.95 7.86
CA GLU A 37 4.84 2.37 8.09
C GLU A 37 4.64 3.17 6.80
N VAL A 38 4.13 4.39 6.95
CA VAL A 38 4.04 5.35 5.86
C VAL A 38 5.05 6.46 6.07
N CYS A 39 5.87 6.73 5.06
CA CYS A 39 6.92 7.75 5.09
C CYS A 39 6.86 8.61 3.84
N PHE A 40 7.19 9.90 3.96
CA PHE A 40 7.75 10.62 2.81
C PHE A 40 9.21 10.18 2.60
N GLU A 41 9.64 10.10 1.34
CA GLU A 41 11.06 9.97 1.05
C GLU A 41 11.81 11.21 1.58
N ASP A 42 12.87 10.96 2.33
CA ASP A 42 13.63 11.95 3.09
C ASP A 42 15.12 11.60 3.05
N GLU A 43 15.98 12.46 3.61
CA GLU A 43 17.39 12.17 3.78
C GLU A 43 17.63 10.93 4.67
N GLU A 44 18.59 10.09 4.29
CA GLU A 44 19.05 8.95 5.09
C GLU A 44 19.77 9.44 6.35
N TYR A 45 20.53 10.55 6.26
CA TYR A 45 21.27 11.13 7.39
C TYR A 45 21.03 12.63 7.57
N ASP A 46 20.77 13.02 8.82
CA ASP A 46 20.61 14.42 9.22
C ASP A 46 21.89 15.25 9.03
N TYR A 47 21.78 16.57 9.23
CA TYR A 47 22.93 17.49 9.15
C TYR A 47 24.07 17.18 10.16
N ASN A 48 23.83 16.36 11.18
CA ASN A 48 24.83 15.89 12.14
C ASN A 48 25.40 14.50 11.78
N GLY A 49 24.89 13.83 10.74
CA GLY A 49 25.25 12.47 10.35
C GLY A 49 24.59 11.37 11.17
N PHE A 50 23.47 11.65 11.85
CA PHE A 50 22.63 10.63 12.46
C PHE A 50 21.61 10.13 11.45
N GLU A 51 21.29 8.84 11.50
CA GLU A 51 20.22 8.24 10.70
C GLU A 51 18.91 8.99 10.96
N SER A 52 18.28 9.48 9.89
CA SER A 52 17.00 10.16 9.96
C SER A 52 15.90 9.15 10.28
N THR A 53 14.87 9.60 10.99
CA THR A 53 13.66 8.81 11.19
C THR A 53 12.64 9.17 10.12
N CYS A 54 11.84 8.20 9.71
CA CYS A 54 10.70 8.39 8.81
C CYS A 54 9.92 9.69 9.10
N SER A 55 9.82 10.56 8.10
CA SER A 55 8.91 11.71 8.12
C SER A 55 7.51 11.25 7.74
N ALA A 56 6.78 10.72 8.74
CA ALA A 56 5.47 10.14 8.52
C ALA A 56 4.36 11.21 8.33
N PRO A 57 3.50 11.08 7.31
CA PRO A 57 2.25 11.82 7.26
C PRO A 57 1.38 11.44 8.46
N GLY A 58 0.78 12.42 9.15
CA GLY A 58 -0.08 12.20 10.33
C GLY A 58 0.53 12.54 11.68
N VAL A 59 1.87 12.64 11.79
CA VAL A 59 2.52 13.11 13.04
C VAL A 59 2.41 14.62 13.17
N ASP A 60 2.74 15.34 12.10
CA ASP A 60 2.79 16.81 12.06
C ASP A 60 1.83 17.44 11.04
N VAL A 61 1.22 16.63 10.16
CA VAL A 61 0.28 17.08 9.12
C VAL A 61 -0.99 16.25 9.13
N GLU A 62 -2.14 16.92 9.15
CA GLU A 62 -3.45 16.27 9.06
C GLU A 62 -3.69 15.81 7.61
N VAL A 63 -3.74 14.49 7.41
CA VAL A 63 -4.08 13.88 6.13
C VAL A 63 -5.52 13.39 6.20
N ASP A 64 -6.40 13.94 5.36
CA ASP A 64 -7.83 13.64 5.37
C ASP A 64 -8.12 12.16 5.06
N SER A 65 -7.42 11.60 4.08
CA SER A 65 -7.48 10.19 3.69
C SER A 65 -6.27 9.78 2.85
N VAL A 66 -5.80 8.55 3.06
CA VAL A 66 -4.85 7.88 2.16
C VAL A 66 -5.63 6.80 1.41
N HIS A 67 -5.64 6.85 0.09
CA HIS A 67 -6.26 5.81 -0.73
C HIS A 67 -5.24 4.72 -1.02
N LEU A 68 -5.56 3.46 -0.71
CA LEU A 68 -4.66 2.32 -0.92
C LEU A 68 -5.30 1.31 -1.88
N GLU A 69 -4.63 1.06 -2.98
CA GLU A 69 -4.91 -0.02 -3.91
C GLU A 69 -3.86 -1.12 -3.76
N ILE A 70 -4.28 -2.37 -3.60
CA ILE A 70 -3.39 -3.53 -3.54
C ILE A 70 -3.78 -4.48 -4.67
N ASP A 71 -2.88 -4.62 -5.65
CA ASP A 71 -2.93 -5.69 -6.65
C ASP A 71 -2.27 -6.95 -6.08
N VAL A 72 -3.04 -8.03 -6.02
CA VAL A 72 -2.57 -9.33 -5.58
C VAL A 72 -2.57 -10.29 -6.76
N GLN A 73 -1.37 -10.66 -7.20
CA GLN A 73 -1.18 -11.70 -8.21
C GLN A 73 -0.81 -13.03 -7.57
N GLY A 74 -1.43 -14.10 -8.05
CA GLY A 74 -1.13 -15.42 -7.56
C GLY A 74 -1.62 -16.55 -8.45
N ALA A 75 -1.51 -17.76 -7.90
CA ALA A 75 -2.09 -18.94 -8.48
C ALA A 75 -2.92 -19.72 -7.47
N GLY A 76 -4.04 -20.29 -7.90
CA GLY A 76 -4.92 -21.04 -7.01
C GLY A 76 -6.06 -21.77 -7.69
N LEU A 77 -7.05 -22.17 -6.89
CA LEU A 77 -8.27 -22.81 -7.37
C LEU A 77 -9.35 -21.76 -7.59
N LEU A 78 -9.89 -21.73 -8.81
CA LEU A 78 -10.91 -20.76 -9.21
C LEU A 78 -12.31 -21.31 -8.87
N GLY A 79 -13.06 -20.59 -8.03
CA GLY A 79 -14.50 -20.75 -7.93
C GLY A 79 -15.16 -20.02 -9.09
N LEU A 80 -15.33 -20.70 -10.22
CA LEU A 80 -15.89 -20.10 -11.43
C LEU A 80 -17.39 -20.35 -11.50
N ASP A 81 -18.17 -19.28 -11.48
CA ASP A 81 -19.63 -19.35 -11.58
C ASP A 81 -20.12 -19.74 -12.99
N SER A 82 -19.27 -19.58 -14.01
CA SER A 82 -19.62 -19.88 -15.40
C SER A 82 -18.90 -21.13 -15.92
N ILE A 83 -19.68 -22.06 -16.52
CA ILE A 83 -19.18 -23.28 -17.18
C ILE A 83 -18.16 -22.95 -18.29
N LEU A 84 -18.32 -21.81 -18.95
CA LEU A 84 -17.40 -21.34 -20.00
C LEU A 84 -16.02 -20.98 -19.44
N CYS A 85 -15.99 -20.32 -18.28
CA CYS A 85 -14.73 -20.00 -17.61
C CYS A 85 -14.10 -21.25 -16.99
N ALA A 86 -14.91 -22.18 -16.45
CA ALA A 86 -14.42 -23.42 -15.82
C ALA A 86 -13.60 -24.32 -16.74
N VAL A 87 -13.90 -24.32 -18.04
CA VAL A 87 -13.16 -25.13 -19.04
C VAL A 87 -11.83 -24.47 -19.43
N LEU A 88 -11.74 -23.14 -19.36
CA LEU A 88 -10.58 -22.37 -19.80
C LEU A 88 -9.60 -22.01 -18.66
N GLY A 89 -10.06 -22.00 -17.41
CA GLY A 89 -9.28 -21.59 -16.22
C GLY A 89 -8.11 -22.49 -15.80
N ARG A 90 -7.59 -23.36 -16.68
CA ARG A 90 -6.45 -24.24 -16.36
C ARG A 90 -5.10 -23.51 -16.21
N THR A 91 -5.04 -22.23 -16.54
CA THR A 91 -3.84 -21.41 -16.37
C THR A 91 -3.56 -21.05 -14.91
N ASN A 92 -4.50 -21.28 -13.98
CA ASN A 92 -4.40 -21.05 -12.53
C ASN A 92 -3.97 -19.63 -12.10
N LYS A 93 -3.56 -18.71 -12.99
CA LYS A 93 -3.20 -17.33 -12.65
C LYS A 93 -4.44 -16.51 -12.34
N MET A 94 -4.35 -15.76 -11.24
CA MET A 94 -5.35 -14.83 -10.74
C MET A 94 -4.73 -13.46 -10.49
N GLU A 95 -5.58 -12.46 -10.58
CA GLU A 95 -5.34 -11.07 -10.24
C GLU A 95 -6.53 -10.63 -9.38
N ALA A 96 -6.25 -9.96 -8.27
CA ALA A 96 -7.27 -9.47 -7.37
C ALA A 96 -6.86 -8.07 -6.91
N ASP A 97 -7.71 -7.10 -7.22
CA ASP A 97 -7.54 -5.71 -6.84
C ASP A 97 -8.34 -5.47 -5.55
N LEU A 98 -7.66 -4.94 -4.54
CA LEU A 98 -8.23 -4.60 -3.24
C LEU A 98 -8.10 -3.09 -3.03
N THR A 99 -9.20 -2.41 -2.75
CA THR A 99 -9.19 -0.96 -2.52
C THR A 99 -9.62 -0.62 -1.10
N PHE A 100 -8.87 0.24 -0.43
CA PHE A 100 -9.08 0.70 0.95
C PHE A 100 -8.94 2.22 1.07
N ASP A 101 -9.68 2.79 2.01
CA ASP A 101 -9.39 4.12 2.55
C ASP A 101 -8.73 3.92 3.92
N LEU A 102 -7.49 4.39 4.08
CA LEU A 102 -6.73 4.21 5.31
C LEU A 102 -6.94 5.37 6.29
N SER A 103 -6.86 5.05 7.57
CA SER A 103 -6.58 6.03 8.61
C SER A 103 -5.20 5.72 9.18
N LEU A 104 -4.32 6.71 9.17
CA LEU A 104 -3.00 6.61 9.79
C LEU A 104 -3.11 6.88 11.29
N ASP A 105 -2.31 6.18 12.10
CA ASP A 105 -2.17 6.54 13.51
C ASP A 105 -1.18 7.70 13.72
N GLU A 106 -1.02 8.15 14.96
CA GLU A 106 -0.09 9.23 15.34
C GLU A 106 1.39 8.87 15.11
N SER A 107 1.71 7.67 14.65
CA SER A 107 3.05 7.20 14.32
C SER A 107 3.21 6.87 12.82
N GLY A 108 2.22 7.21 11.98
CA GLY A 108 2.25 6.91 10.56
C GLY A 108 2.02 5.44 10.21
N LEU A 109 1.59 4.62 11.18
CA LEU A 109 1.34 3.20 10.95
C LEU A 109 -0.08 2.99 10.41
N TYR A 110 -0.22 2.02 9.52
CA TYR A 110 -1.51 1.57 9.03
C TYR A 110 -1.68 0.06 9.18
N SER A 111 -2.94 -0.37 9.30
CA SER A 111 -3.31 -1.78 9.27
C SER A 111 -4.72 -1.94 8.73
N VAL A 112 -4.87 -2.76 7.69
CA VAL A 112 -6.15 -3.07 7.06
C VAL A 112 -6.30 -4.57 6.82
N VAL A 113 -7.51 -5.06 6.99
CA VAL A 113 -7.85 -6.45 6.69
C VAL A 113 -8.51 -6.50 5.32
N ALA A 114 -8.13 -7.46 4.48
CA ALA A 114 -8.65 -7.58 3.12
C ALA A 114 -10.17 -7.66 3.02
N THR A 115 -10.87 -8.09 4.09
CA THR A 115 -12.34 -8.07 4.17
C THR A 115 -12.96 -6.70 4.18
N ASP A 116 -12.20 -5.69 4.58
CA ASP A 116 -12.71 -4.34 4.79
C ASP A 116 -12.70 -3.53 3.49
N GLY A 117 -11.98 -4.01 2.47
CA GLY A 117 -11.87 -3.40 1.15
C GLY A 117 -12.88 -3.93 0.13
N VAL A 118 -12.94 -3.26 -1.02
CA VAL A 118 -13.63 -3.78 -2.20
C VAL A 118 -12.70 -4.73 -2.92
N VAL A 119 -13.15 -5.95 -3.18
CA VAL A 119 -12.38 -6.97 -3.92
C VAL A 119 -12.96 -7.11 -5.32
N ASP A 120 -12.21 -6.70 -6.34
CA ASP A 120 -12.44 -7.17 -7.71
C ASP A 120 -11.43 -8.26 -8.02
N ALA A 121 -11.89 -9.38 -8.60
CA ALA A 121 -11.03 -10.50 -8.86
C ALA A 121 -11.33 -11.10 -10.22
N VAL A 122 -10.29 -11.16 -11.04
CA VAL A 122 -10.37 -11.64 -12.40
C VAL A 122 -9.37 -12.76 -12.65
N SER A 123 -9.82 -13.76 -13.39
CA SER A 123 -8.89 -14.72 -13.98
C SER A 123 -8.07 -14.06 -15.11
N SER A 124 -6.94 -14.67 -15.47
CA SER A 124 -6.15 -14.32 -16.68
C SER A 124 -6.93 -14.26 -18.01
N LEU A 125 -8.20 -14.67 -18.02
CA LEU A 125 -9.10 -14.64 -19.18
C LEU A 125 -10.21 -13.59 -19.05
N GLY A 126 -10.17 -12.74 -18.03
CA GLY A 126 -11.15 -11.67 -17.79
C GLY A 126 -12.48 -12.15 -17.20
N CYS A 127 -12.55 -13.39 -16.70
CA CYS A 127 -13.73 -13.85 -15.97
C CYS A 127 -13.69 -13.36 -14.52
N ALA A 128 -14.75 -12.68 -14.09
CA ALA A 128 -14.99 -12.34 -12.69
C ALA A 128 -15.09 -13.60 -11.81
N LEU A 129 -14.55 -13.53 -10.60
CA LEU A 129 -14.49 -14.61 -9.63
C LEU A 129 -15.39 -14.30 -8.44
N SER A 130 -16.30 -15.22 -8.09
CA SER A 130 -17.19 -15.07 -6.93
C SER A 130 -16.54 -15.52 -5.62
N THR A 131 -15.56 -16.41 -5.72
CA THR A 131 -14.72 -16.85 -4.61
C THR A 131 -13.28 -17.02 -5.10
N VAL A 132 -12.34 -16.39 -4.41
CA VAL A 132 -10.91 -16.53 -4.67
C VAL A 132 -10.29 -17.36 -3.56
N SER A 133 -9.65 -18.46 -3.95
CA SER A 133 -8.77 -19.24 -3.07
C SER A 133 -7.39 -19.26 -3.69
N LEU A 134 -6.48 -18.50 -3.09
CA LEU A 134 -5.08 -18.45 -3.51
C LEU A 134 -4.32 -19.58 -2.83
N ASN A 135 -3.66 -20.43 -3.62
CA ASN A 135 -2.78 -21.47 -3.08
C ASN A 135 -1.34 -20.99 -2.97
N SER A 136 -0.97 -19.97 -3.74
CA SER A 136 0.35 -19.34 -3.74
C SER A 136 0.23 -17.90 -4.23
N LEU A 137 0.85 -16.96 -3.52
CA LEU A 137 1.03 -15.58 -3.95
C LEU A 137 2.30 -15.47 -4.79
N THR A 138 2.26 -14.71 -5.88
CA THR A 138 3.42 -14.45 -6.74
C THR A 138 3.91 -13.02 -6.62
N THR A 139 3.00 -12.06 -6.54
CA THR A 139 3.32 -10.65 -6.40
C THR A 139 2.21 -9.99 -5.59
N VAL A 140 2.59 -9.07 -4.71
CA VAL A 140 1.66 -8.12 -4.10
C VAL A 140 2.24 -6.74 -4.39
N THR A 141 1.47 -5.89 -5.05
CA THR A 141 1.84 -4.51 -5.32
C THR A 141 0.84 -3.62 -4.59
N ALA A 142 1.32 -2.75 -3.73
CA ALA A 142 0.53 -1.74 -3.05
C ALA A 142 0.84 -0.37 -3.66
N ARG A 143 -0.20 0.37 -3.96
CA ARG A 143 -0.16 1.74 -4.47
C ARG A 143 -0.98 2.60 -3.54
N ALA A 144 -0.35 3.61 -2.96
CA ALA A 144 -1.03 4.53 -2.09
C ALA A 144 -1.01 5.93 -2.69
N GLU A 145 -2.10 6.66 -2.50
CA GLU A 145 -2.26 8.04 -2.95
C GLU A 145 -2.77 8.91 -1.82
N ILE A 146 -2.21 10.12 -1.72
CA ILE A 146 -2.64 11.16 -0.79
C ILE A 146 -3.11 12.36 -1.61
N ASP A 147 -4.33 12.81 -1.31
CA ASP A 147 -4.83 14.08 -1.83
C ASP A 147 -3.99 15.24 -1.29
N THR A 148 -3.54 16.12 -2.18
CA THR A 148 -2.70 17.24 -1.78
C THR A 148 -3.50 18.39 -1.18
N ASN A 149 -2.93 18.99 -0.15
CA ASN A 149 -3.31 20.30 0.36
C ASN A 149 -2.03 21.09 0.69
N ALA A 150 -2.17 22.35 1.10
CA ALA A 150 -1.02 23.20 1.39
C ALA A 150 -0.08 22.64 2.46
N GLU A 151 -0.60 21.99 3.50
CA GLU A 151 0.20 21.43 4.59
C GLU A 151 0.89 20.12 4.17
N VAL A 152 0.18 19.26 3.44
CA VAL A 152 0.72 18.00 2.90
C VAL A 152 1.80 18.27 1.86
N CYS A 153 1.57 19.20 0.92
CA CYS A 153 2.58 19.58 -0.07
C CYS A 153 3.84 20.12 0.62
N ALA A 154 3.72 21.00 1.60
CA ALA A 154 4.87 21.55 2.31
C ALA A 154 5.70 20.45 2.98
N ALA A 155 5.06 19.52 3.70
CA ALA A 155 5.78 18.43 4.36
C ALA A 155 6.44 17.46 3.38
N PHE A 156 5.74 17.07 2.31
CA PHE A 156 6.31 16.23 1.26
C PHE A 156 7.49 16.91 0.57
N CYS A 157 7.34 18.18 0.19
CA CYS A 157 8.37 18.92 -0.51
C CYS A 157 9.57 19.27 0.36
N ASP A 158 9.38 19.51 1.66
CA ASP A 158 10.47 19.65 2.62
C ASP A 158 11.29 18.35 2.71
N ALA A 159 10.64 17.18 2.76
CA ALA A 159 11.31 15.87 2.80
C ALA A 159 12.06 15.57 1.50
N GLN A 160 11.41 15.79 0.35
CA GLN A 160 12.03 15.68 -0.97
C GLN A 160 13.21 16.63 -1.13
N GLY A 161 13.10 17.86 -0.64
CA GLY A 161 14.18 18.83 -0.65
C GLY A 161 15.41 18.36 0.13
N ARG A 162 15.21 17.72 1.29
CA ARG A 162 16.29 17.11 2.08
C ARG A 162 16.93 15.92 1.38
N ALA A 163 16.12 15.00 0.86
CA ALA A 163 16.58 13.84 0.09
C ALA A 163 17.44 14.28 -1.11
N TYR A 164 16.93 15.23 -1.90
CA TYR A 164 17.65 15.80 -3.03
C TYR A 164 18.97 16.47 -2.61
N ALA A 165 18.92 17.30 -1.57
CA ALA A 165 20.10 18.00 -1.06
C ALA A 165 21.17 17.04 -0.51
N GLU A 166 20.78 15.91 0.09
CA GLU A 166 21.71 14.86 0.51
C GLU A 166 22.48 14.29 -0.67
N VAL A 167 21.76 13.88 -1.72
CA VAL A 167 22.34 13.26 -2.92
C VAL A 167 23.31 14.22 -3.61
N GLU A 168 22.88 15.46 -3.84
CA GLU A 168 23.67 16.46 -4.58
C GLU A 168 24.87 16.99 -3.79
N CYS A 169 24.76 17.12 -2.47
CA CYS A 169 25.84 17.63 -1.63
C CYS A 169 26.78 16.55 -1.08
N ALA A 170 26.50 15.26 -1.30
CA ALA A 170 27.31 14.17 -0.78
C ALA A 170 28.79 14.26 -1.23
N GLY A 171 29.72 14.38 -0.27
CA GLY A 171 31.17 14.35 -0.51
C GLY A 171 31.89 15.71 -0.51
N HIS A 172 31.24 16.79 -0.07
CA HIS A 172 31.81 18.14 -0.01
C HIS A 172 32.15 18.63 1.41
N PRO A 173 33.36 19.16 1.68
CA PRO A 173 33.73 19.66 3.01
C PRO A 173 32.96 20.93 3.48
N ALA A 174 32.04 21.46 2.66
CA ALA A 174 31.11 22.55 2.97
C ALA A 174 29.63 22.08 3.01
N GLU A 175 29.41 20.76 3.15
CA GLU A 175 28.13 20.04 3.13
C GLU A 175 26.97 20.80 3.78
N ALA A 176 27.14 21.35 4.99
CA ALA A 176 26.03 22.02 5.69
C ALA A 176 25.47 23.25 4.96
N ARG A 177 26.32 24.04 4.27
CA ARG A 177 25.83 25.22 3.53
C ARG A 177 25.20 24.80 2.20
N CYS A 178 25.82 23.86 1.50
CA CYS A 178 25.28 23.29 0.27
C CYS A 178 23.90 22.70 0.51
N ARG A 179 23.76 21.83 1.55
CA ARG A 179 22.50 21.17 1.88
C ARG A 179 21.41 22.19 2.18
N ALA A 180 21.68 23.17 3.05
CA ALA A 180 20.69 24.19 3.40
C ALA A 180 20.27 25.08 2.22
N GLU A 181 21.16 25.38 1.26
CA GLU A 181 20.81 26.17 0.07
C GLU A 181 19.97 25.34 -0.93
N LEU A 182 20.33 24.07 -1.17
CA LEU A 182 19.59 23.18 -2.08
C LEU A 182 18.26 22.72 -1.50
N GLU A 183 18.19 22.38 -0.21
CA GLU A 183 16.96 21.95 0.48
C GLU A 183 15.86 22.99 0.30
N VAL A 184 16.16 24.26 0.61
CA VAL A 184 15.19 25.36 0.48
C VAL A 184 14.78 25.61 -0.97
N ALA A 185 15.72 25.52 -1.92
CA ALA A 185 15.44 25.76 -3.33
C ALA A 185 14.59 24.63 -3.95
N ALA A 186 14.92 23.37 -3.63
CA ALA A 186 14.21 22.19 -4.09
C ALA A 186 12.81 22.11 -3.48
N ALA A 187 12.68 22.33 -2.17
CA ALA A 187 11.38 22.33 -1.49
C ALA A 187 10.44 23.39 -2.07
N ALA A 188 10.92 24.63 -2.28
CA ALA A 188 10.12 25.69 -2.87
C ALA A 188 9.65 25.37 -4.30
N THR A 189 10.53 24.76 -5.11
CA THR A 189 10.18 24.34 -6.48
C THR A 189 9.12 23.24 -6.47
N CYS A 190 9.28 22.25 -5.59
CA CYS A 190 8.31 21.19 -5.39
C CYS A 190 6.95 21.74 -4.92
N GLU A 191 6.92 22.68 -3.97
CA GLU A 191 5.67 23.24 -3.45
C GLU A 191 4.87 23.94 -4.56
N ASP A 192 5.55 24.72 -5.41
CA ASP A 192 4.93 25.40 -6.54
C ASP A 192 4.28 24.38 -7.49
N VAL A 193 4.97 23.27 -7.81
CA VAL A 193 4.44 22.19 -8.66
C VAL A 193 3.28 21.47 -7.99
N CYS A 194 3.44 21.09 -6.72
CA CYS A 194 2.46 20.31 -5.96
C CYS A 194 1.12 21.04 -5.87
N LEU A 195 1.14 22.36 -5.66
CA LEU A 195 -0.08 23.17 -5.49
C LEU A 195 -0.76 23.57 -6.81
N ASP A 196 -0.02 23.74 -7.92
CA ASP A 196 -0.59 24.28 -9.15
C ASP A 196 -1.36 23.25 -9.98
N VAL A 197 -0.97 21.98 -9.95
CA VAL A 197 -1.50 20.95 -10.86
C VAL A 197 -2.63 20.12 -10.26
N GLY A 198 -2.97 20.34 -8.98
CA GLY A 198 -3.89 19.47 -8.25
C GLY A 198 -3.36 18.04 -8.21
N ALA A 199 -2.08 17.90 -7.87
CA ALA A 199 -1.40 16.62 -7.84
C ALA A 199 -1.95 15.71 -6.74
N SER A 200 -1.75 14.40 -6.87
CA SER A 200 -1.70 13.49 -5.73
C SER A 200 -0.23 13.15 -5.43
N ILE A 201 0.08 12.85 -4.18
CA ILE A 201 1.37 12.26 -3.81
C ILE A 201 1.17 10.75 -3.79
N CYS A 202 2.08 10.00 -4.40
CA CYS A 202 1.97 8.56 -4.55
C CYS A 202 3.13 7.81 -3.90
N ALA A 203 2.84 6.55 -3.54
CA ALA A 203 3.81 5.56 -3.09
C ALA A 203 3.51 4.24 -3.81
N GLU A 204 4.55 3.49 -4.20
CA GLU A 204 4.42 2.12 -4.70
C GLU A 204 5.36 1.19 -3.92
N ALA A 205 4.81 0.08 -3.41
CA ALA A 205 5.57 -0.98 -2.76
C ALA A 205 5.26 -2.32 -3.42
N GLU A 206 6.30 -3.09 -3.77
CA GLU A 206 6.15 -4.43 -4.35
C GLU A 206 6.80 -5.51 -3.47
N VAL A 207 6.03 -6.54 -3.13
CA VAL A 207 6.52 -7.77 -2.51
C VAL A 207 6.45 -8.94 -3.50
N SER A 208 7.63 -9.44 -3.86
CA SER A 208 7.77 -10.54 -4.83
C SER A 208 7.68 -11.94 -4.19
N ALA A 209 7.44 -12.95 -5.05
CA ALA A 209 7.24 -14.36 -4.72
C ALA A 209 8.29 -14.98 -3.78
N THR A 210 9.52 -14.47 -3.81
CA THR A 210 10.63 -15.01 -3.00
C THR A 210 10.37 -14.81 -1.51
N VAL A 211 9.87 -13.64 -1.13
CA VAL A 211 9.52 -13.30 0.25
C VAL A 211 8.25 -14.07 0.67
N LEU A 212 7.27 -14.11 -0.23
CA LEU A 212 5.98 -14.76 -0.02
C LEU A 212 6.10 -16.29 0.14
N SER A 213 7.10 -16.91 -0.49
CA SER A 213 7.39 -18.35 -0.32
C SER A 213 7.80 -18.71 1.11
N GLY A 214 8.41 -17.76 1.84
CA GLY A 214 8.72 -17.92 3.26
C GLY A 214 7.48 -17.97 4.15
N LEU A 215 6.38 -17.38 3.72
CA LEU A 215 5.08 -17.39 4.40
C LEU A 215 4.26 -18.67 4.13
N GLY A 216 4.75 -19.58 3.29
CA GLY A 216 3.98 -20.68 2.70
C GLY A 216 3.27 -21.62 3.70
N SER A 217 3.80 -21.82 4.91
CA SER A 217 3.11 -22.59 5.95
C SER A 217 1.97 -21.82 6.62
N SER A 218 2.11 -20.49 6.74
CA SER A 218 1.08 -19.62 7.33
C SER A 218 -0.06 -19.44 6.33
N LEU A 219 0.28 -19.11 5.07
CA LEU A 219 -0.66 -18.96 3.96
C LEU A 219 -1.48 -20.23 3.67
N SER A 220 -0.93 -21.43 3.88
CA SER A 220 -1.67 -22.68 3.65
C SER A 220 -2.54 -23.12 4.82
N SER A 221 -2.35 -22.52 6.01
CA SER A 221 -3.03 -22.95 7.24
C SER A 221 -4.37 -22.26 7.50
N GLY A 222 -4.73 -21.22 6.74
CA GLY A 222 -5.93 -20.42 7.01
C GLY A 222 -5.85 -19.63 8.32
N LEU A 223 -4.67 -19.54 8.92
CA LEU A 223 -4.37 -18.59 9.98
C LEU A 223 -3.88 -17.35 9.26
N GLY A 224 -4.56 -16.21 9.44
CA GLY A 224 -4.29 -14.99 8.70
C GLY A 224 -2.80 -14.68 8.59
N ALA A 225 -2.39 -14.27 7.40
CA ALA A 225 -1.02 -13.87 7.15
C ALA A 225 -0.97 -12.34 7.22
N ASP A 226 -0.07 -11.83 8.05
CA ASP A 226 0.24 -10.41 8.10
C ASP A 226 1.32 -10.15 7.04
N LEU A 227 1.06 -9.21 6.15
CA LEU A 227 2.00 -8.72 5.16
C LEU A 227 2.42 -7.30 5.54
N GLU A 228 3.70 -7.15 5.83
CA GLU A 228 4.33 -5.86 6.08
C GLU A 228 4.65 -5.19 4.74
N LEU A 229 4.08 -4.02 4.51
CA LEU A 229 4.14 -3.22 3.29
C LEU A 229 4.43 -1.77 3.68
N ASP A 230 5.70 -1.45 3.87
CA ASP A 230 6.09 -0.07 4.11
C ASP A 230 5.92 0.75 2.83
N LEU A 231 5.29 1.92 2.96
CA LEU A 231 4.94 2.81 1.85
C LEU A 231 5.79 4.07 1.95
N THR A 232 6.68 4.25 0.97
CA THR A 232 7.45 5.49 0.82
C THR A 232 6.82 6.32 -0.29
N PHE A 233 6.30 7.49 0.09
CA PHE A 233 5.76 8.48 -0.81
C PHE A 233 6.91 9.30 -1.42
N ASP A 234 7.22 9.01 -2.68
CA ASP A 234 8.36 9.55 -3.43
C ASP A 234 7.96 10.25 -4.74
N CYS A 235 6.69 10.13 -5.15
CA CYS A 235 6.23 10.65 -6.44
C CYS A 235 5.07 11.65 -6.33
N LEU A 236 5.00 12.57 -7.29
CA LEU A 236 3.82 13.39 -7.57
C LEU A 236 3.14 12.88 -8.83
N GLN A 237 1.82 12.83 -8.85
CA GLN A 237 1.02 12.49 -10.03
C GLN A 237 0.03 13.59 -10.37
N ASP A 238 -0.17 13.83 -11.66
CA ASP A 238 -1.22 14.74 -12.12
C ASP A 238 -2.61 14.07 -12.07
N SER A 239 -3.66 14.85 -12.35
CA SER A 239 -5.04 14.34 -12.40
C SER A 239 -5.30 13.20 -13.41
N SER A 240 -4.35 12.87 -14.28
CA SER A 240 -4.40 11.75 -15.21
C SER A 240 -3.65 10.50 -14.72
N GLY A 241 -3.01 10.58 -13.55
CA GLY A 241 -2.14 9.56 -12.98
C GLY A 241 -0.75 9.53 -13.63
N ALA A 242 -0.36 10.59 -14.36
CA ALA A 242 0.98 10.68 -14.93
C ALA A 242 1.93 11.25 -13.87
N GLU A 243 3.06 10.59 -13.68
CA GLU A 243 4.11 11.03 -12.77
C GLU A 243 4.71 12.36 -13.23
N ILE A 244 4.93 13.27 -12.28
CA ILE A 244 5.55 14.57 -12.44
C ILE A 244 6.80 14.58 -11.59
N GLU A 245 7.93 14.97 -12.17
CA GLU A 245 9.16 15.22 -11.42
C GLU A 245 8.94 16.45 -10.52
N PRO A 246 8.98 16.30 -9.17
CA PRO A 246 8.73 17.41 -8.25
C PRO A 246 9.83 18.48 -8.32
N ILE A 247 11.03 18.07 -8.70
CA ILE A 247 12.23 18.92 -8.74
C ILE A 247 12.81 18.84 -10.16
N ASP A 248 12.74 19.95 -10.88
CA ASP A 248 13.40 20.08 -12.18
C ASP A 248 14.87 20.46 -11.96
N GLU A 249 15.77 19.48 -12.07
CA GLU A 249 17.22 19.64 -11.88
C GLU A 249 17.80 20.74 -12.78
N ASP A 250 17.25 20.95 -13.97
CA ASP A 250 17.73 21.96 -14.91
C ASP A 250 17.30 23.38 -14.50
N ASN A 251 16.31 23.51 -13.61
CA ASN A 251 15.72 24.79 -13.19
C ASN A 251 16.22 25.26 -11.82
N ILE A 252 16.94 24.41 -11.08
CA ILE A 252 17.79 24.84 -9.95
C ILE A 252 19.08 25.41 -10.54
N GLU A 253 18.98 26.55 -11.24
CA GLU A 253 20.17 27.32 -11.59
C GLU A 253 20.82 27.76 -10.27
N GLN A 254 21.92 27.11 -9.90
CA GLN A 254 22.82 27.66 -8.88
C GLN A 254 23.26 29.02 -9.39
N ASP A 255 22.66 30.08 -8.85
CA ASP A 255 23.04 31.45 -9.11
C ASP A 255 24.49 31.61 -8.59
N ASP A 256 25.47 31.28 -9.43
CA ASP A 256 26.91 31.36 -9.17
C ASP A 256 27.35 32.80 -8.83
N GLU A 257 26.45 33.78 -8.97
CA GLU A 257 26.58 35.09 -8.36
C GLU A 257 26.36 34.99 -6.84
N ALA A 258 27.41 34.56 -6.13
CA ALA A 258 27.50 34.64 -4.69
C ALA A 258 26.93 35.98 -4.18
N PRO A 259 25.89 35.97 -3.31
CA PRO A 259 25.30 37.20 -2.83
C PRO A 259 26.39 37.97 -2.10
N SER A 260 26.78 39.11 -2.66
CA SER A 260 27.72 40.01 -2.00
C SER A 260 27.01 40.60 -0.77
N VAL A 261 27.09 39.89 0.35
CA VAL A 261 26.60 40.38 1.65
C VAL A 261 27.48 41.57 2.04
N ILE A 262 27.03 42.77 1.68
CA ILE A 262 27.63 44.02 2.14
C ILE A 262 27.26 44.18 3.62
N PHE A 263 28.13 43.69 4.50
CA PHE A 263 28.08 44.07 5.91
C PHE A 263 28.38 45.57 6.03
N LYS A 264 27.34 46.42 6.08
CA LYS A 264 27.49 47.78 6.59
C LYS A 264 27.66 47.71 8.11
N ARG A 265 28.87 48.01 8.57
CA ARG A 265 29.15 48.34 9.97
C ARG A 265 28.54 49.67 10.36
#